data_AF-A0A4T0WW39-F1
#
_entry.id   AF-A0A4T0WW39-F1
#
_cell.length_a   1.000
_cell.length_b   1.000
_cell.length_c   1.000
_cell.angle_alpha   90.00
_cell.angle_beta   90.00
_cell.angle_gamma   90.00
#
_symmetry.space_group_name_H-M   'P 1'
#
loop_
_entity.id
_entity.type
_entity.pdbx_description
1 polymer ?
#
loop_
_entity_poly.entity_id
_entity_poly.type
_entity_poly.pdbx_seq_one_letter_code
_entity_poly.pdbx_strand_id
1 'polypeptide(L)'
;MIESWECERLQDNFYTEALWKTVKRNYNLIYPHSEFPNLSSWKVNYRLVKEGSVVPLNFTYEDLVFPYDLGSAYDNLIDALGPVYTWLYPLGKPTGTGIHFIKDKLNEDQLKLPFPIDGYNVDPPMIDKAEEVIDADDENELTLRNWSNVLGETMESFGVDPETENFKTK
;
A
#
# COMPACT_ATOMS: atom_id res chain seq x y z
N MET A 1 9.94 6.68 -9.89
CA MET A 1 8.80 6.27 -10.76
C MET A 1 7.56 6.32 -9.88
N ILE A 2 6.33 6.41 -10.40
CA ILE A 2 5.14 6.46 -9.53
C ILE A 2 5.06 5.24 -8.58
N GLU A 3 5.69 4.14 -8.99
CA GLU A 3 5.81 2.89 -8.24
C GLU A 3 6.76 2.97 -7.04
N SER A 4 7.87 3.69 -7.09
CA SER A 4 8.84 3.68 -5.97
C SER A 4 8.23 4.27 -4.70
N TRP A 5 7.41 5.32 -4.83
CA TRP A 5 6.67 5.89 -3.71
C TRP A 5 5.62 4.93 -3.15
N GLU A 6 4.92 4.19 -4.01
CA GLU A 6 3.91 3.22 -3.57
C GLU A 6 4.54 1.99 -2.89
N CYS A 7 5.69 1.53 -3.42
CA CYS A 7 6.51 0.52 -2.79
C CYS A 7 6.95 0.95 -1.39
N GLU A 8 7.52 2.15 -1.26
CA GLU A 8 7.94 2.73 0.04
C GLU A 8 6.75 2.80 1.01
N ARG A 9 5.62 3.35 0.56
CA ARG A 9 4.39 3.44 1.37
C ARG A 9 3.90 2.07 1.84
N LEU A 10 3.84 1.09 0.95
CA LEU A 10 3.41 -0.27 1.29
C LEU A 10 4.40 -0.94 2.23
N GLN A 11 5.71 -0.74 2.02
CA GLN A 11 6.75 -1.30 2.88
C GLN A 11 6.63 -0.79 4.32
N ASP A 12 6.39 0.52 4.50
CA ASP A 12 6.22 1.14 5.80
C ASP A 12 4.93 0.66 6.50
N ASN A 13 3.84 0.54 5.73
CA ASN A 13 2.53 0.16 6.27
C ASN A 13 2.28 -1.36 6.29
N PHE A 14 3.17 -2.18 5.71
CA PHE A 14 2.91 -3.60 5.45
C PHE A 14 2.50 -4.36 6.70
N TYR A 15 3.08 -4.01 7.84
CA TYR A 15 2.86 -4.72 9.10
C TYR A 15 1.80 -4.07 9.99
N THR A 16 1.08 -3.06 9.49
CA THR A 16 -0.01 -2.42 10.21
C THR A 16 -1.29 -3.26 10.09
N GLU A 17 -2.06 -3.37 11.19
CA GLU A 17 -3.36 -4.05 11.12
C GLU A 17 -4.35 -3.30 10.23
N ALA A 18 -4.23 -1.98 10.14
CA ALA A 18 -5.11 -1.12 9.35
C ALA A 18 -5.04 -1.48 7.85
N LEU A 19 -3.83 -1.67 7.32
CA LEU A 19 -3.64 -2.14 5.95
C LEU A 19 -4.35 -3.48 5.73
N TRP A 20 -4.08 -4.47 6.59
CA TRP A 20 -4.62 -5.82 6.41
C TRP A 20 -6.14 -5.92 6.61
N LYS A 21 -6.73 -5.08 7.46
CA LYS A 21 -8.19 -4.94 7.54
C LYS A 21 -8.77 -4.43 6.23
N THR A 22 -8.12 -3.45 5.61
CA THR A 22 -8.54 -2.89 4.32
C THR A 22 -8.37 -3.88 3.18
N VAL A 23 -7.23 -4.58 3.11
CA VAL A 23 -6.95 -5.62 2.11
C VAL A 23 -7.99 -6.75 2.19
N LYS A 24 -8.30 -7.25 3.39
CA LYS A 24 -9.34 -8.28 3.58
C LYS A 24 -10.72 -7.79 3.16
N ARG A 25 -11.06 -6.55 3.51
CA ARG A 25 -12.32 -5.92 3.07
C ARG A 25 -12.42 -5.88 1.55
N ASN A 26 -11.38 -5.39 0.87
CA ASN A 26 -11.34 -5.30 -0.59
C ASN A 26 -11.41 -6.68 -1.25
N TYR A 27 -10.72 -7.66 -0.69
CA TYR A 27 -10.80 -9.04 -1.14
C TYR A 27 -12.23 -9.57 -1.09
N ASN A 28 -12.93 -9.38 0.03
CA ASN A 28 -14.32 -9.81 0.17
C ASN A 28 -15.29 -9.08 -0.79
N LEU A 29 -14.98 -7.83 -1.16
CA LEU A 29 -15.78 -7.08 -2.14
C LEU A 29 -15.61 -7.63 -3.57
N ILE A 30 -14.40 -8.02 -3.94
CA ILE A 30 -14.08 -8.52 -5.29
C ILE A 30 -14.43 -10.01 -5.41
N TYR A 31 -14.20 -10.77 -4.35
CA TYR A 31 -14.40 -12.22 -4.28
C TYR A 31 -15.37 -12.61 -3.15
N PRO A 32 -16.67 -12.25 -3.25
CA PRO A 32 -17.64 -12.44 -2.17
C PRO A 32 -17.93 -13.91 -1.81
N HIS A 33 -17.58 -14.84 -2.69
CA HIS A 33 -17.81 -16.29 -2.50
C HIS A 33 -16.51 -17.07 -2.24
N SER A 34 -15.38 -16.39 -2.08
CA SER A 34 -14.08 -17.02 -1.81
C SER A 34 -13.58 -16.61 -0.43
N GLU A 35 -13.01 -17.56 0.30
CA GLU A 35 -12.34 -17.27 1.55
C GLU A 35 -11.00 -16.58 1.28
N PHE A 36 -10.58 -15.73 2.22
CA PHE A 36 -9.28 -15.07 2.12
C PHE A 36 -8.16 -16.12 2.01
N PRO A 37 -7.25 -16.00 1.03
CA PRO A 37 -6.26 -17.03 0.76
C PRO A 37 -5.31 -17.22 1.96
N ASN A 38 -4.88 -18.45 2.18
CA ASN A 38 -3.82 -18.73 3.15
C ASN A 38 -2.48 -18.32 2.55
N LEU A 39 -2.01 -17.14 2.92
CA LEU A 39 -0.79 -16.55 2.39
C LEU A 39 0.44 -17.28 2.93
N SER A 40 1.36 -17.59 2.02
CA SER A 40 2.60 -18.29 2.33
C SER A 40 3.80 -17.56 1.74
N SER A 41 4.94 -17.71 2.40
CA SER A 41 6.20 -17.11 2.01
C SER A 41 7.25 -18.19 2.06
N TRP A 42 8.21 -18.11 1.15
CA TRP A 42 9.41 -18.91 1.24
C TRP A 42 10.38 -18.37 2.31
N LYS A 43 10.22 -17.11 2.72
CA LYS A 43 11.01 -16.48 3.78
C LYS A 43 10.39 -16.74 5.15
N VAL A 44 11.25 -17.07 6.12
CA VAL A 44 10.83 -17.18 7.52
C VAL A 44 10.69 -15.79 8.11
N ASN A 45 9.47 -15.41 8.48
CA ASN A 45 9.21 -14.18 9.22
C ASN A 45 9.45 -14.41 10.71
N TYR A 46 10.43 -13.72 11.30
CA TYR A 46 10.77 -13.82 12.72
C TYR A 46 10.04 -12.80 13.60
N ARG A 47 9.10 -12.01 13.06
CA ARG A 47 8.34 -11.04 13.86
C ARG A 47 7.41 -11.73 14.84
N LEU A 48 7.42 -11.21 16.07
CA LEU A 48 6.43 -11.54 17.09
C LEU A 48 5.17 -10.73 16.82
N VAL A 49 4.12 -11.43 16.43
CA VAL A 49 2.80 -10.84 16.19
C VAL A 49 1.91 -11.15 17.39
N LYS A 50 1.07 -10.20 17.81
CA LYS A 50 0.12 -10.41 18.91
C LYS A 50 -0.84 -11.55 18.55
N GLU A 51 -1.16 -12.39 19.53
CA GLU A 51 -2.18 -13.43 19.36
C GLU A 51 -3.51 -12.79 18.93
N GLY A 52 -4.06 -13.25 17.81
CA GLY A 52 -5.31 -12.72 17.24
C GLY A 52 -5.15 -11.52 16.29
N SER A 53 -3.93 -11.11 15.93
CA SER A 53 -3.76 -10.02 14.95
C SER A 53 -4.28 -10.41 13.55
N VAL A 54 -4.65 -9.41 12.77
CA VAL A 54 -5.11 -9.59 11.37
C VAL A 54 -3.94 -9.81 10.40
N VAL A 55 -2.72 -9.44 10.80
CA VAL A 55 -1.50 -9.47 9.98
C VAL A 55 -1.08 -10.93 9.70
N PRO A 56 -0.82 -11.30 8.43
CA PRO A 56 -0.37 -12.65 8.09
C PRO A 56 1.07 -12.88 8.56
N LEU A 57 1.27 -13.93 9.36
CA LEU A 57 2.58 -14.34 9.86
C LEU A 57 3.49 -14.89 8.75
N ASN A 58 2.92 -15.72 7.88
CA ASN A 58 3.64 -16.44 6.83
C ASN A 58 3.70 -15.65 5.52
N PHE A 59 3.55 -14.33 5.53
CA PHE A 59 3.58 -13.52 4.32
C PHE A 59 4.44 -12.29 4.56
N THR A 60 5.38 -12.03 3.66
CA THR A 60 6.31 -10.91 3.76
C THR A 60 6.07 -9.91 2.64
N TYR A 61 6.55 -8.67 2.82
CA TYR A 61 6.44 -7.62 1.81
C TYR A 61 6.97 -8.07 0.44
N GLU A 62 7.99 -8.92 0.45
CA GLU A 62 8.69 -9.45 -0.71
C GLU A 62 7.85 -10.44 -1.54
N ASP A 63 6.77 -10.96 -0.95
CA ASP A 63 5.83 -11.85 -1.62
C ASP A 63 4.67 -11.04 -2.27
N LEU A 64 4.64 -9.71 -2.10
CA LEU A 64 3.74 -8.85 -2.85
C LEU A 64 4.23 -8.70 -4.29
N VAL A 65 3.36 -9.03 -5.23
CA VAL A 65 3.64 -8.89 -6.66
C VAL A 65 3.22 -7.51 -7.12
N PHE A 66 4.17 -6.67 -7.51
CA PHE A 66 3.85 -5.36 -8.09
C PHE A 66 3.46 -5.50 -9.56
N PRO A 67 2.43 -4.78 -10.04
CA PRO A 67 1.84 -5.00 -11.35
C PRO A 67 2.72 -4.49 -12.49
N TYR A 68 3.69 -3.61 -12.22
CA TYR A 68 4.60 -3.04 -13.21
C TYR A 68 6.02 -3.60 -13.10
N ASP A 69 6.29 -4.47 -12.12
CA ASP A 69 7.51 -5.25 -12.08
C ASP A 69 7.35 -6.47 -13.01
N LEU A 70 8.17 -6.54 -14.06
CA LEU A 70 8.16 -7.64 -15.03
C LEU A 70 8.84 -8.92 -14.52
N GLY A 71 9.16 -8.98 -13.21
CA GLY A 71 9.76 -10.12 -12.53
C GLY A 71 11.25 -10.31 -12.81
N SER A 72 11.83 -9.54 -13.74
CA SER A 72 13.23 -9.60 -14.12
C SER A 72 13.80 -8.19 -14.25
N ALA A 73 14.92 -7.95 -13.57
CA ALA A 73 15.64 -6.69 -13.66
C ALA A 73 16.05 -6.34 -15.11
N TYR A 74 16.27 -7.35 -15.95
CA TYR A 74 16.62 -7.17 -17.35
C TYR A 74 15.44 -6.59 -18.15
N ASP A 75 14.24 -7.13 -17.95
CA ASP A 75 13.04 -6.71 -18.67
C ASP A 75 12.61 -5.31 -18.22
N ASN A 76 12.69 -5.03 -16.90
CA ASN A 76 12.46 -3.69 -16.36
C ASN A 76 13.43 -2.65 -16.93
N LEU A 77 14.72 -3.01 -17.10
CA LEU A 77 15.71 -2.11 -17.72
C LEU A 77 15.44 -1.88 -19.21
N ILE A 78 15.00 -2.91 -19.95
CA ILE A 78 14.62 -2.76 -21.35
C ILE A 78 13.39 -1.86 -21.50
N ASP A 79 12.39 -1.99 -20.63
CA ASP A 79 11.20 -1.14 -20.69
C ASP A 79 11.58 0.33 -20.41
N ALA A 80 12.42 0.56 -19.41
CA ALA A 80 12.86 1.89 -19.01
C ALA A 80 13.82 2.58 -20.01
N LEU A 81 14.77 1.84 -20.60
CA LEU A 81 15.86 2.40 -21.42
C LEU A 81 15.74 2.11 -22.92
N GLY A 82 14.80 1.24 -23.30
CA GLY A 82 14.72 0.68 -24.64
C GLY A 82 15.70 -0.47 -24.86
N PRO A 83 15.87 -0.91 -26.12
CA PRO A 83 16.77 -2.01 -26.46
C PRO A 83 18.20 -1.80 -25.96
N VAL A 84 18.89 -2.86 -25.54
CA VAL A 84 20.24 -2.76 -24.93
C VAL A 84 21.24 -1.96 -25.77
N TYR A 85 21.14 -2.04 -27.11
CA TYR A 85 22.04 -1.31 -28.02
C TYR A 85 21.83 0.21 -28.02
N THR A 86 20.72 0.73 -27.48
CA THR A 86 20.46 2.18 -27.37
C THR A 86 20.88 2.78 -26.04
N TRP A 87 21.33 2.00 -25.06
CA TRP A 87 21.60 2.48 -23.70
C TRP A 87 22.73 3.52 -23.62
N LEU A 88 23.73 3.41 -24.50
CA LEU A 88 24.84 4.37 -24.58
C LEU A 88 24.55 5.53 -25.53
N TYR A 89 23.37 5.54 -26.16
CA TYR A 89 23.00 6.59 -27.10
C TYR A 89 22.28 7.72 -26.36
N PRO A 90 22.80 8.97 -26.40
CA PRO A 90 22.21 10.08 -25.66
C PRO A 90 20.82 10.51 -26.17
N LEU A 91 20.41 10.03 -27.35
CA LEU A 91 19.06 10.21 -27.89
C LEU A 91 18.27 8.89 -27.90
N GLY A 92 18.70 7.91 -27.11
CA GLY A 92 17.95 6.70 -26.83
C GLY A 92 16.61 7.07 -26.19
N LYS A 93 15.58 6.29 -26.50
CA LYS A 93 14.24 6.48 -25.93
C LYS A 93 13.67 5.14 -25.50
N PRO A 94 12.85 5.11 -24.45
CA PRO A 94 12.07 3.93 -24.11
C PRO A 94 11.14 3.56 -25.27
N THR A 95 10.79 2.28 -25.33
CA THR A 95 9.86 1.75 -26.35
C THR A 95 8.42 2.15 -26.07
N GLY A 96 8.08 2.40 -24.80
CA GLY A 96 6.74 2.73 -24.36
C GLY A 96 6.23 4.11 -24.75
N THR A 97 4.92 4.29 -24.60
CA THR A 97 4.22 5.58 -24.85
C THR A 97 4.29 6.53 -23.65
N GLY A 98 4.80 6.08 -22.51
CA GLY A 98 4.81 6.80 -21.23
C GLY A 98 3.46 6.83 -20.51
N ILE A 99 2.38 6.33 -21.13
CA ILE A 99 1.03 6.25 -20.57
C ILE A 99 0.52 4.81 -20.43
N HIS A 100 1.09 3.89 -21.20
CA HIS A 100 0.76 2.47 -21.16
C HIS A 100 1.99 1.69 -20.78
N PHE A 101 1.91 1.00 -19.65
CA PHE A 101 2.95 0.14 -19.12
C PHE A 101 2.55 -1.31 -19.35
N ILE A 102 3.54 -2.15 -19.66
CA ILE A 102 3.36 -3.59 -19.71
C ILE A 102 3.11 -4.02 -18.27
N LYS A 103 1.97 -4.68 -18.03
CA LYS A 103 1.65 -5.21 -16.72
C LYS A 103 2.02 -6.68 -16.68
N ASP A 104 2.65 -7.08 -15.60
CA ASP A 104 2.93 -8.48 -15.39
C ASP A 104 1.63 -9.24 -15.10
N LYS A 105 1.57 -10.49 -15.57
CA LYS A 105 0.49 -11.46 -15.31
C LYS A 105 1.05 -12.62 -14.50
N LEU A 106 1.93 -12.35 -13.53
CA LEU A 106 2.50 -13.40 -12.70
C LEU A 106 1.37 -14.19 -12.05
N ASN A 107 1.38 -15.49 -12.31
CA ASN A 107 0.49 -16.45 -11.65
C ASN A 107 0.80 -16.58 -10.14
N GLU A 108 1.91 -15.98 -9.71
CA GLU A 108 2.45 -16.03 -8.36
C GLU A 108 1.76 -15.05 -7.40
N ASP A 109 0.94 -14.11 -7.91
CA ASP A 109 0.14 -13.24 -7.06
C ASP A 109 -0.89 -14.05 -6.27
N GLN A 110 -0.65 -14.17 -4.96
CA GLN A 110 -1.50 -14.89 -4.03
C GLN A 110 -2.77 -14.11 -3.66
N LEU A 111 -2.71 -12.77 -3.66
CA LEU A 111 -3.83 -11.91 -3.29
C LEU A 111 -4.80 -11.71 -4.46
N LYS A 112 -4.27 -11.70 -5.69
CA LYS A 112 -5.04 -11.48 -6.95
C LYS A 112 -5.87 -10.20 -6.92
N LEU A 113 -5.45 -9.22 -6.13
CA LEU A 113 -6.13 -7.95 -6.00
C LEU A 113 -5.65 -6.98 -7.09
N PRO A 114 -6.55 -6.14 -7.64
CA PRO A 114 -6.11 -5.04 -8.47
C PRO A 114 -5.24 -4.10 -7.63
N PHE A 115 -4.16 -3.61 -8.21
CA PHE A 115 -3.35 -2.58 -7.57
C PHE A 115 -3.97 -1.20 -7.71
N PRO A 116 -3.93 -0.36 -6.66
CA PRO A 116 -3.38 -0.63 -5.32
C PRO A 116 -4.19 -1.63 -4.49
N ILE A 117 -3.53 -2.51 -3.75
CA ILE A 117 -4.18 -3.62 -3.00
C ILE A 117 -5.15 -3.12 -1.92
N ASP A 118 -4.88 -1.95 -1.37
CA ASP A 118 -5.69 -1.27 -0.37
C ASP A 118 -6.82 -0.44 -0.98
N GLY A 119 -6.87 -0.31 -2.31
CA GLY A 119 -7.93 0.38 -3.02
C GLY A 119 -8.02 1.82 -2.55
N TYR A 120 -7.05 2.64 -2.99
CA TYR A 120 -6.90 4.08 -2.74
C TYR A 120 -8.16 4.73 -2.14
N ASN A 121 -8.10 5.13 -0.86
CA ASN A 121 -9.13 5.86 -0.10
C ASN A 121 -10.53 5.80 -0.72
N VAL A 122 -11.07 4.59 -0.93
CA VAL A 122 -12.52 4.47 -0.95
C VAL A 122 -12.86 4.77 0.49
N ASP A 123 -13.27 6.03 0.74
CA ASP A 123 -13.88 6.43 2.01
C ASP A 123 -14.66 5.22 2.48
N PRO A 124 -14.34 4.64 3.65
CA PRO A 124 -15.04 3.45 4.11
C PRO A 124 -16.51 3.74 3.86
N PRO A 125 -17.21 2.96 3.01
CA PRO A 125 -18.55 3.29 2.59
C PRO A 125 -19.27 3.60 3.87
N MET A 126 -19.72 4.86 4.08
CA MET A 126 -20.21 5.35 5.38
C MET A 126 -21.01 4.22 5.96
N ILE A 127 -20.38 3.43 6.83
CA ILE A 127 -21.07 2.28 7.38
C ILE A 127 -22.14 3.02 8.13
N ASP A 128 -23.39 2.61 7.94
CA ASP A 128 -24.50 2.98 8.78
C ASP A 128 -24.23 2.51 10.22
N LYS A 129 -23.13 2.98 10.83
CA LYS A 129 -22.91 3.20 12.24
C LYS A 129 -23.67 4.48 12.59
N ALA A 130 -24.97 4.42 12.37
CA ALA A 130 -25.83 4.72 13.50
C ALA A 130 -25.40 3.73 14.61
N GLU A 131 -24.98 4.27 15.75
CA GLU A 131 -24.62 3.52 16.97
C GLU A 131 -23.25 2.83 17.01
N GLU A 132 -22.18 3.57 16.73
CA GLU A 132 -21.19 3.71 17.79
C GLU A 132 -21.33 5.14 18.29
N VAL A 133 -21.97 5.28 19.45
CA VAL A 133 -21.91 6.50 20.25
C VAL A 133 -20.43 6.71 20.55
N ILE A 134 -19.76 7.50 19.72
CA ILE A 134 -18.69 8.36 20.20
C ILE A 134 -19.40 9.16 21.27
N ASP A 135 -19.15 8.83 22.53
CA ASP A 135 -19.54 9.68 23.64
C ASP A 135 -19.04 11.07 23.26
N ALA A 136 -19.98 11.97 23.03
CA ALA A 136 -19.73 13.36 22.65
C ALA A 136 -19.23 14.16 23.86
N ASP A 137 -18.35 13.53 24.65
CA ASP A 137 -17.75 14.01 25.89
C ASP A 137 -16.22 13.90 25.85
N ASP A 138 -15.64 13.35 24.78
CA ASP A 138 -14.20 13.46 24.55
C ASP A 138 -13.94 14.72 23.69
N GLU A 139 -13.72 15.84 24.37
CA GLU A 139 -13.21 17.11 23.86
C GLU A 139 -11.80 16.97 23.25
N ASN A 140 -11.50 15.86 22.56
CA ASN A 140 -10.36 15.76 21.66
C ASN A 140 -10.70 16.52 20.38
N GLU A 141 -10.75 17.84 20.55
CA GLU A 141 -10.59 18.85 19.53
C GLU A 141 -9.68 18.29 18.44
N LEU A 142 -10.18 18.22 17.19
CA LEU A 142 -9.41 17.91 15.98
C LEU A 142 -8.39 19.02 15.77
N THR A 143 -7.44 19.15 16.69
CA THR A 143 -6.28 19.99 16.56
C THR A 143 -5.41 19.35 15.48
N LEU A 144 -4.83 20.17 14.61
CA LEU A 144 -3.85 19.75 13.60
C LEU A 144 -2.74 18.84 14.18
N ARG A 145 -2.54 18.87 15.50
CA ARG A 145 -1.58 18.05 16.24
C ARG A 145 -1.94 16.56 16.33
N ASN A 146 -3.21 16.16 16.18
CA ASN A 146 -3.66 14.78 16.35
C ASN A 146 -4.26 14.16 15.06
N TRP A 147 -3.89 14.70 13.89
CA TRP A 147 -4.30 14.09 12.62
C TRP A 147 -3.64 12.73 12.43
N SER A 148 -4.46 11.72 12.14
CA SER A 148 -4.03 10.40 11.70
C SER A 148 -4.81 9.97 10.46
N ASN A 149 -4.15 9.24 9.56
CA ASN A 149 -4.80 8.70 8.37
C ASN A 149 -5.45 7.33 8.62
N VAL A 150 -6.12 6.78 7.61
CA VAL A 150 -6.81 5.48 7.68
C VAL A 150 -5.85 4.32 8.00
N LEU A 151 -4.56 4.47 7.68
CA LEU A 151 -3.50 3.49 7.96
C LEU A 151 -2.87 3.68 9.36
N GLY A 152 -3.26 4.74 10.08
CA GLY A 152 -2.75 5.07 11.41
C GLY A 152 -1.44 5.89 11.40
N GLU A 153 -1.02 6.41 10.25
CA GLU A 153 0.12 7.31 10.14
C GLU A 153 -0.24 8.70 10.67
N THR A 154 0.70 9.35 11.35
CA THR A 154 0.54 10.71 11.91
C THR A 154 1.25 11.75 11.05
N MET A 155 1.01 13.05 11.28
CA MET A 155 1.73 14.13 10.58
C MET A 155 3.27 14.01 10.73
N GLU A 156 3.74 13.52 11.87
CA GLU A 156 5.17 13.26 12.11
C GLU A 156 5.74 12.20 11.16
N SER A 157 4.91 11.21 10.76
CA SER A 157 5.30 10.19 9.78
C SER A 157 5.60 10.79 8.40
N PHE A 158 5.10 12.00 8.10
CA PHE A 158 5.38 12.76 6.88
C PHE A 158 6.49 13.81 7.07
N GLY A 159 7.21 13.78 8.20
CA GLY A 159 8.28 14.73 8.51
C GLY A 159 7.78 16.14 8.85
N VAL A 160 6.47 16.30 9.10
CA VAL A 160 5.91 17.56 9.60
C VAL A 160 6.12 17.59 11.11
N ASP A 161 6.81 18.62 11.59
CA ASP A 161 6.96 18.87 13.03
C ASP A 161 5.79 19.75 13.52
N PRO A 162 4.79 19.17 14.21
CA PRO A 162 3.62 19.91 14.68
C PRO A 162 3.96 20.96 15.75
N GLU A 163 5.13 20.87 16.40
CA GLU A 163 5.57 21.85 17.40
C GLU A 163 6.20 23.10 16.76
N THR A 164 6.68 22.99 15.53
CA THR A 164 7.25 24.13 14.80
C THR A 164 6.16 25.06 14.26
N GLU A 165 4.99 24.52 13.87
CA GLU A 165 3.86 25.27 13.29
C GLU A 165 2.84 25.75 14.34
N ASN A 166 3.29 26.53 15.32
CA ASN A 166 2.37 27.20 16.26
C ASN A 166 1.69 28.39 15.58
N PHE A 167 0.61 28.15 14.84
CA PHE A 167 -0.26 29.23 14.35
C PHE A 167 -1.00 29.86 15.53
N LYS A 168 -0.77 31.16 15.77
CA LYS A 168 -1.63 31.93 16.68
C LYS A 168 -3.00 32.07 16.03
N THR A 169 -3.99 31.34 16.52
CA THR A 169 -5.39 31.67 16.27
C THR A 169 -5.68 33.05 16.86
N LYS A 170 -6.34 33.90 16.08
CA LYS A 170 -6.64 35.29 16.41
C LYS A 170 -8.03 35.41 17.02
#